data_AF-A0A841TU37-F1
#
_entry.id   AF-A0A841TU37-F1
#
_cell.length_a   1.000
_cell.length_b   1.000
_cell.length_c   1.000
_cell.angle_alpha   90.00
_cell.angle_beta   90.00
_cell.angle_gamma   90.00
#
_symmetry.space_group_name_H-M   'P 1'
#
loop_
_entity.id
_entity.type
_entity.pdbx_description
1 polymer ?
#
loop_
_entity_poly.entity_id
_entity_poly.type
_entity_poly.pdbx_seq_one_letter_code
_entity_poly.pdbx_strand_id
1 'polypeptide(L)'
;MSVRDDVLLELEWRHYRHFLPYSRKGALAWAGFMGAALIASLGFLDHSGSVESRFVLGFMFAAVIGSTLAIGQSMTIWESPFKDLWLALPYPRRSLIRAKALAAMRMQLHVVAALWLVCLLDGAVRSAAGSVPDGPVGAGRLIADALAYGALYAAAVPLFVGAGFALLGMYYGRRRWLLIPFLVFLMLPYGLFGFVSDGEATLRRWMSAEFAFLYALAALAVAWLVYHGMLRFVARYGMPELSRHRAGAASFTSKNGKEGRTGEGEAPRYRVRGRGFPALYALERSRFRHFASMKAVRIVYGALLALLAIGGFFLSMYRDSMTALLQSLFIVFFVVPIPILGTLNQHEANKRRLDWWLCLPYGRTTLLWARLSAVWSSALRWIAGCLTAFYAGAFAQELALGRWDPSWRLDGVLLAYLVLVYLVGGFLLSCIMQGQPYSFRSRLATWVYTPLTFLLFFAPIAVNNWLVTDRVRLEGVDPYRWGLFGLIVLVGSPLAYAGFRTGAKWMHLYLLNTSDAVLRRRGAGPEGKI
;
A
#
# COMPACT_ATOMS: atom_id res chain seq x y z
N MET A 1 4.37 -19.02 -29.47
CA MET A 1 3.21 -18.13 -29.25
C MET A 1 2.45 -18.07 -30.56
N SER A 2 1.11 -18.03 -30.56
CA SER A 2 0.39 -17.85 -31.82
C SER A 2 0.47 -16.38 -32.24
N VAL A 3 0.51 -16.07 -33.54
CA VAL A 3 0.50 -14.68 -34.07
C VAL A 3 -0.62 -13.85 -33.44
N ARG A 4 -1.74 -14.48 -33.11
CA ARG A 4 -2.90 -13.86 -32.44
C ARG A 4 -2.64 -13.44 -30.99
N ASP A 5 -1.84 -14.19 -30.23
CA ASP A 5 -1.46 -13.83 -28.86
C ASP A 5 -0.52 -12.62 -28.83
N ASP A 6 0.31 -12.47 -29.86
CA ASP A 6 1.27 -11.37 -29.98
C ASP A 6 0.55 -10.03 -30.23
N VAL A 7 -0.52 -10.02 -31.03
CA VAL A 7 -1.36 -8.83 -31.25
C VAL A 7 -2.03 -8.36 -29.96
N LEU A 8 -2.58 -9.28 -29.16
CA LEU A 8 -3.19 -8.93 -27.86
C LEU A 8 -2.16 -8.33 -26.91
N LEU A 9 -0.97 -8.93 -26.85
CA LEU A 9 0.12 -8.42 -26.02
C LEU A 9 0.56 -7.03 -26.48
N GLU A 10 0.64 -6.78 -27.79
CA GLU A 10 1.00 -5.47 -28.32
C GLU A 10 -0.05 -4.41 -27.97
N LEU A 11 -1.34 -4.73 -28.07
CA LEU A 11 -2.43 -3.83 -27.68
C LEU A 11 -2.34 -3.42 -26.21
N GLU A 12 -2.14 -4.40 -25.31
CA GLU A 12 -1.96 -4.12 -23.87
C GLU A 12 -0.64 -3.39 -23.59
N TRP A 13 0.42 -3.70 -24.34
CA TRP A 13 1.73 -3.06 -24.19
C TRP A 13 1.74 -1.60 -24.63
N ARG A 14 0.95 -1.22 -25.65
CA ARG A 14 0.80 0.17 -26.08
C ARG A 14 0.31 1.07 -24.95
N HIS A 15 -0.48 0.55 -24.02
CA HIS A 15 -0.87 1.28 -22.81
C HIS A 15 0.35 1.63 -21.95
N TYR A 16 1.40 0.82 -21.88
CA TYR A 16 2.57 1.10 -21.03
C TYR A 16 3.66 1.90 -21.74
N ARG A 17 3.72 1.88 -23.07
CA ARG A 17 4.78 2.56 -23.86
C ARG A 17 5.01 4.03 -23.50
N HIS A 18 3.96 4.75 -23.11
CA HIS A 18 4.07 6.16 -22.76
C HIS A 18 4.76 6.42 -21.41
N PHE A 19 4.84 5.40 -20.54
CA PHE A 19 5.56 5.46 -19.28
C PHE A 19 7.03 5.05 -19.41
N LEU A 20 7.46 4.54 -20.57
CA LEU A 20 8.80 3.99 -20.78
C LEU A 20 9.78 5.05 -21.30
N PRO A 21 11.10 4.82 -21.16
CA PRO A 21 12.14 5.77 -21.59
C PRO A 21 12.33 5.81 -23.13
N TYR A 22 11.29 5.52 -23.92
CA TYR A 22 11.36 5.58 -25.38
C TYR A 22 11.18 7.01 -25.94
N SER A 23 10.63 7.92 -25.15
CA SER A 23 10.52 9.34 -25.51
C SER A 23 11.49 10.17 -24.68
N ARG A 24 11.94 11.33 -25.17
CA ARG A 24 12.80 12.24 -24.39
C ARG A 24 12.21 12.58 -23.01
N LYS A 25 10.89 12.79 -22.94
CA LYS A 25 10.19 13.05 -21.67
C LYS A 25 10.19 11.83 -20.75
N GLY A 26 9.96 10.64 -21.30
CA GLY A 26 10.05 9.38 -20.56
C GLY A 26 11.47 9.12 -20.07
N ALA A 27 12.49 9.32 -20.91
CA ALA A 27 13.89 9.14 -20.53
C ALA A 27 14.29 10.08 -19.38
N LEU A 28 13.89 11.36 -19.46
CA LEU A 28 14.06 12.31 -18.35
C LEU A 28 13.30 11.88 -17.08
N ALA A 29 12.09 11.32 -17.23
CA ALA A 29 11.32 10.76 -16.11
C ALA A 29 12.10 9.68 -15.36
N TRP A 30 12.62 8.72 -16.12
CA TRP A 30 13.36 7.57 -15.58
C TRP A 30 14.70 7.98 -15.01
N ALA A 31 15.43 8.87 -15.69
CA ALA A 31 16.67 9.43 -15.16
C ALA A 31 16.42 10.20 -13.85
N GLY A 32 15.36 11.02 -13.80
CA GLY A 32 14.94 11.73 -12.59
C GLY A 32 14.53 10.78 -11.46
N PHE A 33 13.76 9.72 -11.77
CA PHE A 33 13.39 8.69 -10.81
C PHE A 33 14.62 7.96 -10.26
N MET A 34 15.53 7.48 -11.12
CA MET A 34 16.75 6.80 -10.71
C MET A 34 17.68 7.73 -9.91
N GLY A 35 17.84 8.98 -10.34
CA GLY A 35 18.63 9.98 -9.63
C GLY A 35 18.05 10.29 -8.25
N ALA A 36 16.73 10.49 -8.15
CA ALA A 36 16.06 10.71 -6.87
C ALA A 36 16.16 9.48 -5.95
N ALA A 37 16.00 8.27 -6.49
CA ALA A 37 16.15 7.03 -5.74
C ALA A 37 17.59 6.83 -5.26
N LEU A 38 18.59 7.16 -6.08
CA LEU A 38 20.00 7.11 -5.71
C LEU A 38 20.32 8.14 -4.61
N ILE A 39 19.88 9.39 -4.76
CA ILE A 39 20.06 10.43 -3.73
C ILE A 39 19.38 10.02 -2.42
N ALA A 40 18.17 9.45 -2.50
CA ALA A 40 17.47 8.94 -1.33
C ALA A 40 18.23 7.77 -0.69
N SER A 41 18.74 6.82 -1.47
CA SER A 41 19.58 5.72 -0.97
C SER A 41 20.83 6.24 -0.27
N LEU A 42 21.51 7.21 -0.89
CA LEU A 42 22.70 7.83 -0.32
C LEU A 42 22.40 8.57 0.98
N GLY A 43 21.32 9.35 1.03
CA GLY A 43 20.98 10.17 2.20
C GLY A 43 20.27 9.45 3.35
N PHE A 44 19.49 8.41 3.08
CA PHE A 44 18.66 7.73 4.10
C PHE A 44 19.23 6.40 4.61
N LEU A 45 20.17 5.77 3.90
CA LEU A 45 20.73 4.44 4.24
C LEU A 45 22.18 4.49 4.73
N ASP A 46 22.65 5.66 5.17
CA ASP A 46 24.08 6.00 5.24
C ASP A 46 24.89 5.29 6.34
N HIS A 47 24.27 4.69 7.36
CA HIS A 47 24.98 4.31 8.60
C HIS A 47 24.85 2.86 9.09
N SER A 48 24.07 1.97 8.46
CA SER A 48 23.87 0.62 9.02
C SER A 48 23.84 -0.55 8.01
N GLY A 49 23.78 -0.29 6.70
CA GLY A 49 23.55 -1.35 5.72
C GLY A 49 24.81 -1.85 5.00
N SER A 50 25.02 -3.17 5.00
CA SER A 50 25.93 -3.85 4.05
C SER A 50 25.42 -3.72 2.61
N VAL A 51 26.26 -3.98 1.60
CA VAL A 51 25.85 -3.92 0.19
C VAL A 51 24.66 -4.87 -0.09
N GLU A 52 24.71 -6.06 0.49
CA GLU A 52 23.66 -7.08 0.39
C GLU A 52 22.33 -6.58 0.96
N SER A 53 22.35 -5.95 2.14
CA SER A 53 21.15 -5.38 2.76
C SER A 53 20.48 -4.35 1.83
N ARG A 54 21.26 -3.55 1.10
CA ARG A 54 20.72 -2.56 0.15
C ARG A 54 20.10 -3.21 -1.08
N PHE A 55 20.70 -4.28 -1.61
CA PHE A 55 20.08 -5.07 -2.67
C PHE A 55 18.77 -5.72 -2.21
N VAL A 56 18.71 -6.23 -0.97
CA VAL A 56 17.49 -6.79 -0.38
C VAL A 56 16.42 -5.70 -0.20
N LEU A 57 16.78 -4.51 0.27
CA LEU A 57 15.86 -3.37 0.37
C LEU A 57 15.31 -2.99 -1.00
N GLY A 58 16.17 -2.89 -2.02
CA GLY A 58 15.74 -2.65 -3.39
C GLY A 58 14.81 -3.74 -3.94
N PHE A 59 15.04 -5.01 -3.55
CA PHE A 59 14.17 -6.13 -3.91
C PHE A 59 12.79 -5.97 -3.29
N MET A 60 12.73 -5.60 -2.00
CA MET A 60 11.48 -5.31 -1.31
C MET A 60 10.73 -4.14 -1.97
N PHE A 61 11.44 -3.09 -2.40
CA PHE A 61 10.83 -2.00 -3.17
C PHE A 61 10.28 -2.46 -4.51
N ALA A 62 11.05 -3.26 -5.25
CA ALA A 62 10.60 -3.87 -6.48
C ALA A 62 9.32 -4.70 -6.25
N ALA A 63 9.30 -5.54 -5.22
CA ALA A 63 8.15 -6.35 -4.84
C ALA A 63 6.90 -5.51 -4.50
N VAL A 64 7.07 -4.46 -3.71
CA VAL A 64 6.01 -3.52 -3.32
C VAL A 64 5.46 -2.78 -4.55
N ILE A 65 6.33 -2.23 -5.40
CA ILE A 65 5.88 -1.52 -6.60
C ILE A 65 5.18 -2.49 -7.56
N GLY A 66 5.73 -3.69 -7.75
CA GLY A 66 5.16 -4.68 -8.66
C GLY A 66 3.81 -5.21 -8.23
N SER A 67 3.67 -5.51 -6.94
CA SER A 67 2.38 -5.91 -6.38
C SER A 67 1.35 -4.77 -6.47
N THR A 68 1.74 -3.53 -6.15
CA THR A 68 0.86 -2.36 -6.24
C THR A 68 0.43 -2.07 -7.69
N LEU A 69 1.36 -2.13 -8.65
CA LEU A 69 1.05 -1.98 -10.07
C LEU A 69 0.10 -3.08 -10.55
N ALA A 70 0.34 -4.34 -10.18
CA ALA A 70 -0.52 -5.46 -10.56
C ALA A 70 -1.91 -5.39 -9.91
N ILE A 71 -2.00 -4.98 -8.64
CA ILE A 71 -3.27 -4.72 -7.95
C ILE A 71 -4.01 -3.55 -8.60
N GLY A 72 -3.33 -2.45 -8.91
CA GLY A 72 -3.92 -1.32 -9.63
C GLY A 72 -4.50 -1.76 -10.98
N GLN A 73 -3.75 -2.58 -11.74
CA GLN A 73 -4.19 -3.12 -13.02
C GLN A 73 -5.33 -4.14 -12.90
N SER A 74 -5.40 -4.90 -11.80
CA SER A 74 -6.54 -5.76 -11.54
C SER A 74 -7.78 -4.94 -11.18
N MET A 75 -7.65 -3.91 -10.34
CA MET A 75 -8.75 -2.98 -10.05
C MET A 75 -9.26 -2.26 -11.29
N THR A 76 -8.37 -1.79 -12.17
CA THR A 76 -8.80 -1.10 -13.39
C THR A 76 -9.64 -1.97 -14.30
N ILE A 77 -9.46 -3.31 -14.29
CA ILE A 77 -10.34 -4.23 -15.03
C ILE A 77 -11.76 -4.24 -14.43
N TRP A 78 -11.89 -4.24 -13.11
CA TRP A 78 -13.18 -4.20 -12.43
C TRP A 78 -13.93 -2.89 -12.68
N GLU A 79 -13.17 -1.80 -12.68
CA GLU A 79 -13.65 -0.43 -12.82
C GLU A 79 -13.87 -0.01 -14.28
N SER A 80 -13.28 -0.74 -15.24
CA SER A 80 -13.38 -0.40 -16.66
C SER A 80 -14.83 -0.53 -17.17
N PRO A 81 -15.41 0.51 -17.79
CA PRO A 81 -16.72 0.45 -18.43
C PRO A 81 -16.69 -0.43 -19.68
N PHE A 82 -15.49 -0.64 -20.24
CA PHE A 82 -15.27 -1.53 -21.37
C PHE A 82 -14.99 -2.97 -20.97
N LYS A 83 -15.15 -3.33 -19.69
CA LYS A 83 -15.01 -4.73 -19.29
C LYS A 83 -15.95 -5.64 -20.07
N ASP A 84 -17.14 -5.16 -20.47
CA ASP A 84 -18.08 -5.91 -21.30
C ASP A 84 -17.54 -6.12 -22.72
N LEU A 85 -16.89 -5.11 -23.31
CA LEU A 85 -16.22 -5.24 -24.61
C LEU A 85 -15.04 -6.20 -24.53
N TRP A 86 -14.25 -6.11 -23.45
CA TRP A 86 -13.15 -7.02 -23.17
C TRP A 86 -13.65 -8.46 -22.97
N LEU A 87 -14.85 -8.63 -22.39
CA LEU A 87 -15.54 -9.90 -22.30
C LEU A 87 -16.22 -10.32 -23.62
N ALA A 88 -16.49 -9.41 -24.55
CA ALA A 88 -17.07 -9.73 -25.86
C ALA A 88 -16.02 -10.12 -26.91
N LEU A 89 -14.73 -9.86 -26.67
CA LEU A 89 -13.64 -10.23 -27.57
C LEU A 89 -13.66 -11.73 -27.90
N PRO A 90 -13.49 -12.14 -29.17
CA PRO A 90 -13.54 -13.53 -29.63
C PRO A 90 -12.25 -14.30 -29.30
N TYR A 91 -11.76 -14.17 -28.07
CA TYR A 91 -10.54 -14.79 -27.57
C TYR A 91 -10.82 -15.58 -26.31
N PRO A 92 -10.10 -16.70 -26.09
CA PRO A 92 -10.21 -17.44 -24.86
C PRO A 92 -9.78 -16.55 -23.67
N ARG A 93 -10.54 -16.62 -22.58
CA ARG A 93 -10.34 -15.82 -21.36
C ARG A 93 -8.90 -15.88 -20.84
N ARG A 94 -8.28 -17.05 -20.96
CA ARG A 94 -6.89 -17.28 -20.56
C ARG A 94 -5.89 -16.47 -21.38
N SER A 95 -6.09 -16.31 -22.70
CA SER A 95 -5.21 -15.49 -23.56
C SER A 95 -5.34 -14.01 -23.24
N LEU A 96 -6.56 -13.51 -22.97
CA LEU A 96 -6.79 -12.12 -22.58
C LEU A 96 -6.04 -11.76 -21.28
N ILE A 97 -6.19 -12.58 -20.24
CA ILE A 97 -5.47 -12.36 -18.97
C ILE A 97 -3.97 -12.53 -19.17
N ARG A 98 -3.54 -13.52 -19.96
CA ARG A 98 -2.12 -13.73 -20.25
C ARG A 98 -1.48 -12.52 -20.89
N ALA A 99 -2.09 -11.95 -21.93
CA ALA A 99 -1.59 -10.76 -22.61
C ALA A 99 -1.43 -9.58 -21.62
N LYS A 100 -2.45 -9.35 -20.79
CA LYS A 100 -2.43 -8.26 -19.80
C LYS A 100 -1.41 -8.49 -18.67
N ALA A 101 -1.30 -9.72 -18.17
CA ALA A 101 -0.29 -10.10 -17.19
C ALA A 101 1.13 -9.97 -17.75
N LEU A 102 1.38 -10.41 -18.98
CA LEU A 102 2.67 -10.26 -19.64
C LEU A 102 3.04 -8.78 -19.89
N ALA A 103 2.08 -7.94 -20.28
CA ALA A 103 2.30 -6.51 -20.42
C ALA A 103 2.69 -5.86 -19.08
N ALA A 104 2.00 -6.23 -17.99
CA ALA A 104 2.33 -5.78 -16.64
C ALA A 104 3.71 -6.29 -16.18
N MET A 105 4.06 -7.56 -16.45
CA MET A 105 5.38 -8.13 -16.17
C MET A 105 6.49 -7.40 -16.91
N ARG A 106 6.29 -7.06 -18.20
CA ARG A 106 7.25 -6.26 -18.97
C ARG A 106 7.46 -4.88 -18.36
N MET A 107 6.40 -4.20 -17.94
CA MET A 107 6.52 -2.90 -17.27
C MET A 107 7.28 -3.04 -15.95
N GLN A 108 6.92 -4.05 -15.15
CA GLN A 108 7.56 -4.33 -13.88
C GLN A 108 9.05 -4.65 -14.05
N LEU A 109 9.43 -5.39 -15.11
CA LEU A 109 10.83 -5.68 -15.40
C LEU A 109 11.67 -4.40 -15.60
N HIS A 110 11.10 -3.35 -16.21
CA HIS A 110 11.81 -2.06 -16.35
C HIS A 110 12.01 -1.38 -15.00
N VAL A 111 10.99 -1.40 -14.13
CA VAL A 111 11.09 -0.87 -12.75
C VAL A 111 12.16 -1.62 -11.96
N VAL A 112 12.12 -2.94 -12.03
CA VAL A 112 13.05 -3.85 -11.37
C VAL A 112 14.48 -3.62 -11.86
N ALA A 113 14.69 -3.49 -13.17
CA ALA A 113 16.00 -3.20 -13.75
C ALA A 113 16.54 -1.84 -13.31
N ALA A 114 15.68 -0.81 -13.24
CA ALA A 114 16.10 0.51 -12.76
C ALA A 114 16.48 0.51 -11.28
N LEU A 115 15.70 -0.16 -10.41
CA LEU A 115 16.03 -0.28 -8.99
C LEU A 115 17.31 -1.09 -8.77
N TRP A 116 17.47 -2.19 -9.49
CA TRP A 116 18.70 -2.98 -9.48
C TRP A 116 19.92 -2.14 -9.87
N LEU A 117 19.78 -1.32 -10.92
CA LEU A 117 20.84 -0.40 -11.35
C LEU A 117 21.14 0.66 -10.29
N VAL A 118 20.12 1.22 -9.62
CA VAL A 118 20.31 2.16 -8.51
C VAL A 118 21.07 1.51 -7.36
N CYS A 119 20.74 0.28 -6.96
CA CYS A 119 21.46 -0.46 -5.91
C CYS A 119 22.93 -0.72 -6.30
N LEU A 120 23.18 -1.09 -7.56
CA LEU A 120 24.54 -1.28 -8.08
C LEU A 120 25.34 0.02 -8.04
N LEU A 121 24.75 1.13 -8.49
CA LEU A 121 25.40 2.45 -8.47
C LEU A 121 25.65 2.94 -7.05
N ASP A 122 24.70 2.78 -6.13
CA ASP A 122 24.90 3.09 -4.71
C ASP A 122 26.07 2.30 -4.11
N GLY A 123 26.10 0.98 -4.36
CA GLY A 123 27.19 0.11 -3.93
C GLY A 123 28.54 0.54 -4.49
N ALA A 124 28.60 0.89 -5.78
CA ALA A 124 29.82 1.35 -6.44
C ALA A 124 30.31 2.70 -5.89
N VAL A 125 29.43 3.69 -5.75
CA VAL A 125 29.76 5.02 -5.22
C VAL A 125 30.31 4.92 -3.79
N ARG A 126 29.65 4.13 -2.94
CA ARG A 126 30.06 3.96 -1.54
C ARG A 126 31.32 3.13 -1.38
N SER A 127 31.52 2.11 -2.21
CA SER A 127 32.78 1.35 -2.26
C SER A 127 33.95 2.26 -2.66
N ALA A 128 33.74 3.10 -3.68
CA ALA A 128 34.73 4.10 -4.12
C ALA A 128 35.00 5.17 -3.06
N ALA A 129 33.99 5.57 -2.30
CA ALA A 129 34.11 6.53 -1.19
C ALA A 129 34.72 5.92 0.09
N GLY A 130 34.96 4.61 0.14
CA GLY A 130 35.43 3.92 1.35
C GLY A 130 34.42 3.93 2.50
N SER A 131 33.15 4.25 2.24
CA SER A 131 32.11 4.42 3.26
C SER A 131 31.37 3.10 3.57
N VAL A 132 31.97 1.95 3.25
CA VAL A 132 31.39 0.63 3.49
C VAL A 132 31.93 0.10 4.83
N PRO A 133 31.06 -0.30 5.79
CA PRO A 133 31.49 -0.71 7.12
C PRO A 133 32.54 -1.83 7.16
N ASP A 134 32.51 -2.73 6.17
CA ASP A 134 33.39 -3.91 6.10
C ASP A 134 34.63 -3.68 5.21
N GLY A 135 34.94 -2.42 4.86
CA GLY A 135 36.03 -2.05 3.96
C GLY A 135 35.62 -2.01 2.47
N PRO A 136 36.53 -1.57 1.57
CA PRO A 136 36.22 -1.46 0.15
C PRO A 136 35.86 -2.83 -0.43
N VAL A 137 34.67 -2.92 -1.03
CA VAL A 137 34.20 -4.14 -1.68
C VAL A 137 34.93 -4.27 -3.01
N GLY A 138 35.75 -5.31 -3.14
CA GLY A 138 36.43 -5.62 -4.40
C GLY A 138 35.41 -5.75 -5.55
N ALA A 139 35.75 -5.20 -6.72
CA ALA A 139 34.84 -5.13 -7.87
C ALA A 139 34.20 -6.49 -8.24
N GLY A 140 34.96 -7.59 -8.11
CA GLY A 140 34.45 -8.95 -8.36
C GLY A 140 33.31 -9.36 -7.43
N ARG A 141 33.37 -9.00 -6.14
CA ARG A 141 32.30 -9.29 -5.17
C ARG A 141 31.04 -8.49 -5.49
N LEU A 142 31.19 -7.19 -5.77
CA LEU A 142 30.05 -6.34 -6.14
C LEU A 142 29.33 -6.86 -7.40
N ILE A 143 30.08 -7.34 -8.39
CA ILE A 143 29.50 -7.93 -9.62
C ILE A 143 28.78 -9.25 -9.29
N ALA A 144 29.38 -10.12 -8.47
CA ALA A 144 28.76 -11.38 -8.06
C ALA A 144 27.44 -11.14 -7.31
N ASP A 145 27.43 -10.20 -6.35
CA ASP A 145 26.24 -9.78 -5.62
C ASP A 145 25.19 -9.24 -6.61
N ALA A 146 25.58 -8.34 -7.51
CA ALA A 146 24.68 -7.75 -8.48
C ALA A 146 24.04 -8.81 -9.40
N LEU A 147 24.78 -9.83 -9.85
CA LEU A 147 24.23 -10.91 -10.66
C LEU A 147 23.27 -11.81 -9.87
N ALA A 148 23.65 -12.21 -8.65
CA ALA A 148 22.81 -13.04 -7.79
C ALA A 148 21.48 -12.34 -7.45
N TYR A 149 21.54 -11.07 -7.05
CA TYR A 149 20.36 -10.27 -6.79
C TYR A 149 19.60 -9.92 -8.08
N GLY A 150 20.27 -9.74 -9.20
CA GLY A 150 19.62 -9.54 -10.51
C GLY A 150 18.73 -10.72 -10.89
N ALA A 151 19.19 -11.95 -10.65
CA ALA A 151 18.39 -13.16 -10.83
C ALA A 151 17.18 -13.20 -9.87
N LEU A 152 17.38 -12.84 -8.60
CA LEU A 152 16.31 -12.78 -7.60
C LEU A 152 15.23 -11.76 -7.98
N TYR A 153 15.65 -10.57 -8.41
CA TYR A 153 14.81 -9.48 -8.91
C TYR A 153 13.97 -9.93 -10.11
N ALA A 154 14.58 -10.61 -11.08
CA ALA A 154 13.89 -11.15 -12.24
C ALA A 154 12.86 -12.22 -11.86
N ALA A 155 13.20 -13.13 -10.93
CA ALA A 155 12.30 -14.18 -10.46
C ALA A 155 11.07 -13.62 -9.70
N ALA A 156 11.23 -12.49 -9.00
CA ALA A 156 10.13 -11.84 -8.28
C ALA A 156 9.05 -11.25 -9.20
N VAL A 157 9.40 -10.82 -10.42
CA VAL A 157 8.45 -10.20 -11.36
C VAL A 157 7.20 -11.06 -11.58
N PRO A 158 7.31 -12.32 -12.06
CA PRO A 158 6.13 -13.16 -12.27
C PRO A 158 5.40 -13.50 -10.96
N LEU A 159 6.12 -13.58 -9.83
CA LEU A 159 5.54 -13.89 -8.53
C LEU A 159 4.59 -12.78 -8.05
N PHE A 160 5.08 -11.55 -7.93
CA PHE A 160 4.28 -10.43 -7.41
C PHE A 160 3.22 -9.95 -8.39
N VAL A 161 3.51 -9.97 -9.70
CA VAL A 161 2.50 -9.66 -10.71
C VAL A 161 1.41 -10.74 -10.73
N GLY A 162 1.79 -12.03 -10.70
CA GLY A 162 0.85 -13.13 -10.63
C GLY A 162 -0.04 -13.07 -9.39
N ALA A 163 0.54 -12.81 -8.22
CA ALA A 163 -0.21 -12.61 -6.98
C ALA A 163 -1.19 -11.44 -7.10
N GLY A 164 -0.76 -10.27 -7.59
CA GLY A 164 -1.61 -9.08 -7.72
C GLY A 164 -2.82 -9.28 -8.65
N PHE A 165 -2.67 -10.06 -9.73
CA PHE A 165 -3.78 -10.43 -10.61
C PHE A 165 -4.70 -11.51 -10.01
N ALA A 166 -4.18 -12.38 -9.12
CA ALA A 166 -5.00 -13.40 -8.46
C ALA A 166 -6.15 -12.79 -7.65
N LEU A 167 -5.98 -11.55 -7.18
CA LEU A 167 -7.00 -10.76 -6.49
C LEU A 167 -8.34 -10.70 -7.25
N LEU A 168 -8.31 -10.73 -8.60
CA LEU A 168 -9.51 -10.74 -9.44
C LEU A 168 -10.46 -11.90 -9.13
N GLY A 169 -9.96 -13.06 -8.70
CA GLY A 169 -10.80 -14.23 -8.40
C GLY A 169 -11.16 -14.41 -6.92
N MET A 170 -10.71 -13.51 -6.04
CA MET A 170 -10.85 -13.64 -4.59
C MET A 170 -12.05 -12.85 -4.02
N TYR A 171 -12.72 -12.01 -4.81
CA TYR A 171 -13.74 -11.08 -4.30
C TYR A 171 -15.08 -11.69 -3.93
N TYR A 172 -15.35 -12.96 -4.26
CA TYR A 172 -16.68 -13.57 -4.10
C TYR A 172 -16.67 -14.99 -3.52
N GLY A 173 -17.75 -15.30 -2.80
CA GLY A 173 -18.00 -16.62 -2.22
C GLY A 173 -16.97 -17.03 -1.17
N ARG A 174 -16.76 -18.36 -1.04
CA ARG A 174 -15.76 -18.95 -0.13
C ARG A 174 -14.32 -18.57 -0.48
N ARG A 175 -14.04 -18.12 -1.71
CA ARG A 175 -12.70 -17.69 -2.16
C ARG A 175 -12.23 -16.40 -1.48
N ARG A 176 -13.12 -15.63 -0.86
CA ARG A 176 -12.77 -14.46 -0.04
C ARG A 176 -11.80 -14.79 1.09
N TRP A 177 -11.80 -16.03 1.58
CA TRP A 177 -10.84 -16.48 2.57
C TRP A 177 -9.40 -16.47 2.06
N LEU A 178 -9.17 -16.57 0.75
CA LEU A 178 -7.84 -16.43 0.13
C LEU A 178 -7.30 -15.00 0.21
N LEU A 179 -8.13 -14.00 0.53
CA LEU A 179 -7.66 -12.63 0.77
C LEU A 179 -6.74 -12.56 1.99
N ILE A 180 -6.93 -13.41 3.00
CA ILE A 180 -6.08 -13.42 4.20
C ILE A 180 -4.63 -13.80 3.84
N PRO A 181 -4.34 -14.99 3.27
CA PRO A 181 -2.97 -15.33 2.89
C PRO A 181 -2.41 -14.40 1.79
N PHE A 182 -3.27 -13.88 0.91
CA PHE A 182 -2.86 -12.85 -0.07
C PHE A 182 -2.39 -11.55 0.61
N LEU A 183 -3.12 -11.06 1.61
CA LEU A 183 -2.74 -9.88 2.37
C LEU A 183 -1.48 -10.13 3.20
N VAL A 184 -1.32 -11.31 3.81
CA VAL A 184 -0.09 -11.67 4.52
C VAL A 184 1.10 -11.65 3.56
N PHE A 185 0.98 -12.28 2.39
CA PHE A 185 2.00 -12.26 1.35
C PHE A 185 2.35 -10.83 0.89
N LEU A 186 1.33 -9.98 0.73
CA LEU A 186 1.51 -8.59 0.31
C LEU A 186 2.17 -7.72 1.41
N MET A 187 1.84 -7.96 2.67
CA MET A 187 2.35 -7.21 3.82
C MET A 187 3.76 -7.66 4.23
N LEU A 188 4.18 -8.86 3.85
CA LEU A 188 5.48 -9.43 4.24
C LEU A 188 6.67 -8.56 3.80
N PRO A 189 6.78 -8.07 2.54
CA PRO A 189 7.82 -7.11 2.17
C PRO A 189 7.84 -5.86 3.06
N TYR A 190 6.65 -5.34 3.46
CA TYR A 190 6.55 -4.17 4.32
C TYR A 190 7.05 -4.44 5.75
N GLY A 191 6.71 -5.60 6.30
CA GLY A 191 7.15 -5.99 7.66
C GLY A 191 8.64 -6.31 7.74
N LEU A 192 9.24 -6.81 6.66
CA LEU A 192 10.65 -7.19 6.64
C LEU A 192 11.63 -6.02 6.46
N PHE A 193 11.17 -4.83 6.06
CA PHE A 193 12.03 -3.66 5.89
C PHE A 193 12.84 -3.32 7.16
N GLY A 194 12.19 -3.34 8.33
CA GLY A 194 12.86 -3.04 9.61
C GLY A 194 13.87 -4.10 10.03
N PHE A 195 13.62 -5.38 9.73
CA PHE A 195 14.57 -6.44 10.07
C PHE A 195 15.83 -6.40 9.21
N VAL A 196 15.72 -5.98 7.94
CA VAL A 196 16.86 -5.89 7.03
C VAL A 196 17.74 -4.68 7.33
N SER A 197 17.17 -3.59 7.85
CA SER A 197 17.95 -2.38 8.20
C SER A 197 18.85 -2.55 9.41
N ASP A 198 18.48 -3.44 10.33
CA ASP A 198 19.14 -3.57 11.64
C ASP A 198 20.39 -4.48 11.60
N GLY A 199 20.65 -5.13 10.46
CA GLY A 199 22.00 -5.54 10.07
C GLY A 199 22.71 -6.59 10.94
N GLU A 200 21.99 -7.38 11.75
CA GLU A 200 22.58 -8.42 12.60
C GLU A 200 23.47 -9.38 11.80
N ALA A 201 24.59 -9.79 12.40
CA ALA A 201 25.58 -10.67 11.76
C ALA A 201 24.98 -12.01 11.27
N THR A 202 23.98 -12.54 11.99
CA THR A 202 23.17 -13.70 11.61
C THR A 202 22.38 -13.45 10.33
N LEU A 203 21.69 -12.32 10.23
CA LEU A 203 20.94 -11.92 9.04
C LEU A 203 21.86 -11.74 7.82
N ARG A 204 23.08 -11.20 8.00
CA ARG A 204 24.05 -11.04 6.90
C ARG A 204 24.38 -12.34 6.19
N ARG A 205 24.47 -13.46 6.91
CA ARG A 205 24.73 -14.78 6.30
C ARG A 205 23.61 -15.19 5.35
N TRP A 206 22.35 -14.98 5.74
CA TRP A 206 21.18 -15.30 4.90
C TRP A 206 21.01 -14.31 3.73
N MET A 207 21.66 -13.15 3.79
CA MET A 207 21.71 -12.17 2.70
C MET A 207 22.93 -12.37 1.78
N SER A 208 23.74 -13.41 1.92
CA SER A 208 24.88 -13.60 1.01
C SER A 208 24.41 -13.87 -0.42
N ALA A 209 25.26 -13.54 -1.42
CA ALA A 209 24.97 -13.79 -2.83
C ALA A 209 24.62 -15.26 -3.14
N GLU A 210 25.27 -16.21 -2.46
CA GLU A 210 25.02 -17.65 -2.63
C GLU A 210 23.56 -17.99 -2.26
N PHE A 211 23.10 -17.52 -1.10
CA PHE A 211 21.72 -17.72 -0.68
C PHE A 211 20.75 -16.92 -1.56
N ALA A 212 21.08 -15.69 -1.95
CA ALA A 212 20.26 -14.89 -2.86
C ALA A 212 20.02 -15.62 -4.20
N PHE A 213 21.04 -16.28 -4.75
CA PHE A 213 20.92 -17.08 -5.96
C PHE A 213 20.05 -18.33 -5.75
N LEU A 214 20.24 -19.04 -4.62
CA LEU A 214 19.37 -20.17 -4.26
C LEU A 214 17.91 -19.75 -4.10
N TYR A 215 17.68 -18.59 -3.47
CA TYR A 215 16.35 -17.98 -3.36
C TYR A 215 15.78 -17.60 -4.70
N ALA A 216 16.60 -17.12 -5.65
CA ALA A 216 16.16 -16.82 -7.01
C ALA A 216 15.65 -18.08 -7.72
N LEU A 217 16.36 -19.21 -7.60
CA LEU A 217 15.95 -20.50 -8.17
C LEU A 217 14.64 -21.00 -7.55
N ALA A 218 14.54 -20.96 -6.21
CA ALA A 218 13.32 -21.33 -5.50
C ALA A 218 12.15 -20.40 -5.89
N ALA A 219 12.38 -19.09 -5.93
CA ALA A 219 11.40 -18.09 -6.32
C ALA A 219 10.94 -18.29 -7.76
N LEU A 220 11.81 -18.66 -8.69
CA LEU A 220 11.45 -18.94 -10.07
C LEU A 220 10.51 -20.15 -10.17
N ALA A 221 10.81 -21.23 -9.44
CA ALA A 221 9.95 -22.41 -9.39
C ALA A 221 8.56 -22.08 -8.82
N VAL A 222 8.51 -21.32 -7.73
CA VAL A 222 7.24 -20.85 -7.14
C VAL A 222 6.52 -19.90 -8.09
N ALA A 223 7.23 -18.97 -8.73
CA ALA A 223 6.64 -17.99 -9.63
C ALA A 223 6.03 -18.65 -10.87
N TRP A 224 6.64 -19.71 -11.39
CA TRP A 224 6.08 -20.53 -12.46
C TRP A 224 4.72 -21.13 -12.06
N LEU A 225 4.66 -21.73 -10.86
CA LEU A 225 3.42 -22.30 -10.31
C LEU A 225 2.37 -21.21 -10.07
N VAL A 226 2.75 -20.09 -9.48
CA VAL A 226 1.86 -18.95 -9.19
C VAL A 226 1.33 -18.36 -10.49
N TYR A 227 2.16 -18.14 -11.50
CA TYR A 227 1.74 -17.59 -12.78
C TYR A 227 0.72 -18.50 -13.49
N HIS A 228 1.03 -19.80 -13.60
CA HIS A 228 0.11 -20.75 -14.25
C HIS A 228 -1.17 -20.98 -13.43
N GLY A 229 -1.04 -21.08 -12.11
CA GLY A 229 -2.15 -21.18 -11.17
C GLY A 229 -3.06 -19.97 -11.26
N MET A 230 -2.50 -18.75 -11.24
CA MET A 230 -3.22 -17.50 -11.41
C MET A 230 -3.95 -17.45 -12.75
N LEU A 231 -3.31 -17.82 -13.86
CA LEU A 231 -3.96 -17.77 -15.18
C LEU A 231 -5.21 -18.65 -15.21
N ARG A 232 -5.12 -19.86 -14.65
CA ARG A 232 -6.26 -20.78 -14.54
C ARG A 232 -7.32 -20.25 -13.56
N PHE A 233 -6.89 -19.76 -12.41
CA PHE A 233 -7.76 -19.26 -11.35
C PHE A 233 -8.58 -18.04 -11.79
N VAL A 234 -7.92 -17.02 -12.35
CA VAL A 234 -8.57 -15.79 -12.83
C VAL A 234 -9.44 -16.07 -14.04
N ALA A 235 -9.01 -16.91 -14.99
CA ALA A 235 -9.84 -17.26 -16.15
C ALA A 235 -11.12 -17.99 -15.74
N ARG A 236 -11.05 -18.88 -14.74
CA ARG A 236 -12.19 -19.68 -14.27
C ARG A 236 -13.12 -18.91 -13.33
N TYR A 237 -12.56 -18.08 -12.44
CA TYR A 237 -13.32 -17.44 -11.36
C TYR A 237 -13.42 -15.93 -11.49
N GLY A 238 -12.32 -15.24 -11.83
CA GLY A 238 -12.32 -13.77 -11.94
C GLY A 238 -13.11 -13.25 -13.14
N MET A 239 -12.89 -13.82 -14.33
CA MET A 239 -13.54 -13.34 -15.57
C MET A 239 -15.07 -13.46 -15.56
N PRO A 240 -15.66 -14.58 -15.12
CA PRO A 240 -17.13 -14.68 -15.03
C PRO A 240 -17.72 -13.79 -13.94
N GLU A 241 -16.93 -13.34 -12.96
CA GLU A 241 -17.41 -12.43 -11.91
C GLU A 241 -17.45 -10.98 -12.38
N LEU A 242 -16.57 -10.59 -13.31
CA LEU A 242 -16.60 -9.26 -13.93
C LEU A 242 -17.95 -8.97 -14.62
N SER A 243 -18.57 -9.97 -15.27
CA SER A 243 -19.90 -9.82 -15.88
C SER A 243 -21.03 -9.72 -14.84
N ARG A 244 -20.90 -10.40 -13.70
CA ARG A 244 -21.90 -10.38 -12.62
C ARG A 244 -21.97 -9.04 -11.90
N HIS A 245 -20.90 -8.24 -11.91
CA HIS A 245 -20.87 -6.96 -11.19
C HIS A 245 -21.83 -5.91 -11.76
N ARG A 246 -22.26 -6.01 -13.03
CA ARG A 246 -23.37 -5.23 -13.58
C ARG A 246 -24.72 -5.88 -13.27
N ALA A 247 -24.79 -7.21 -13.35
CA ALA A 247 -25.98 -7.96 -13.00
C ALA A 247 -26.39 -7.73 -11.55
N GLY A 248 -25.50 -7.35 -10.62
CA GLY A 248 -25.85 -6.98 -9.24
C GLY A 248 -26.96 -5.92 -9.13
N ALA A 249 -26.99 -4.92 -10.02
CA ALA A 249 -28.08 -3.94 -10.04
C ALA A 249 -29.42 -4.54 -10.53
N ALA A 250 -29.38 -5.64 -11.30
CA ALA A 250 -30.54 -6.36 -11.83
C ALA A 250 -30.84 -7.69 -11.09
N SER A 251 -29.94 -8.18 -10.25
CA SER A 251 -29.99 -9.49 -9.59
C SER A 251 -30.29 -9.39 -8.11
N PHE A 252 -30.04 -8.22 -7.49
CA PHE A 252 -30.66 -7.90 -6.19
C PHE A 252 -32.19 -7.86 -6.30
N THR A 253 -32.74 -7.56 -7.48
CA THR A 253 -34.17 -7.67 -7.79
C THR A 253 -34.63 -9.10 -8.12
N SER A 254 -33.76 -9.97 -8.61
CA SER A 254 -34.20 -11.27 -9.16
C SER A 254 -34.01 -12.49 -8.23
N LYS A 255 -32.98 -12.54 -7.37
CA LYS A 255 -32.73 -13.74 -6.53
C LYS A 255 -33.09 -13.61 -5.05
N ASN A 256 -33.23 -12.39 -4.53
CA ASN A 256 -33.76 -12.16 -3.18
C ASN A 256 -35.26 -11.85 -3.16
N GLY A 257 -35.94 -11.86 -4.32
CA GLY A 257 -37.39 -11.65 -4.42
C GLY A 257 -38.25 -12.72 -3.74
N LYS A 258 -37.66 -13.84 -3.30
CA LYS A 258 -38.36 -14.87 -2.51
C LYS A 258 -38.00 -14.89 -1.02
N GLU A 259 -36.97 -14.17 -0.58
CA GLU A 259 -36.65 -14.01 0.86
C GLU A 259 -37.11 -12.65 1.42
N GLY A 260 -37.55 -11.72 0.57
CA GLY A 260 -38.08 -10.42 0.98
C GLY A 260 -39.56 -10.38 1.36
N ARG A 261 -40.23 -11.52 1.56
CA ARG A 261 -41.69 -11.56 1.81
C ARG A 261 -42.12 -12.21 3.13
N THR A 262 -41.19 -12.64 3.98
CA THR A 262 -41.51 -13.28 5.28
C THR A 262 -40.85 -12.62 6.48
N GLY A 263 -40.36 -11.38 6.33
CA GLY A 263 -39.88 -10.61 7.46
C GLY A 263 -39.97 -9.13 7.17
N GLU A 264 -41.07 -8.51 7.57
CA GLU A 264 -41.11 -7.09 7.97
C GLU A 264 -40.23 -6.85 9.21
N GLY A 265 -38.99 -7.36 9.19
CA GLY A 265 -37.94 -6.85 10.05
C GLY A 265 -37.58 -5.51 9.47
N GLU A 266 -38.13 -4.43 10.06
CA GLU A 266 -37.75 -3.06 9.79
C GLU A 266 -36.25 -3.01 9.50
N ALA A 267 -35.87 -2.69 8.25
CA ALA A 267 -34.48 -2.36 7.95
C ALA A 267 -34.07 -1.36 9.05
N PRO A 268 -33.06 -1.66 9.90
CA PRO A 268 -32.89 -1.02 11.18
C PRO A 268 -32.97 0.47 10.96
N ARG A 269 -34.10 1.07 11.39
CA ARG A 269 -34.42 2.47 11.13
C ARG A 269 -33.36 3.26 11.87
N TYR A 270 -32.32 3.64 11.14
CA TYR A 270 -31.21 4.36 11.72
C TYR A 270 -31.74 5.75 12.03
N ARG A 271 -32.13 5.98 13.29
CA ARG A 271 -32.45 7.31 13.78
C ARG A 271 -31.17 8.14 13.63
N VAL A 272 -31.07 8.90 12.53
CA VAL A 272 -30.06 9.93 12.36
C VAL A 272 -30.41 11.03 13.36
N ARG A 273 -30.02 10.83 14.63
CA ARG A 273 -30.09 11.86 15.66
C ARG A 273 -28.92 12.82 15.40
N GLY A 274 -29.20 13.86 14.63
CA GLY A 274 -28.26 14.95 14.36
C GLY A 274 -28.61 15.69 13.08
N ARG A 275 -28.59 17.02 13.12
CA ARG A 275 -28.53 17.88 11.93
C ARG A 275 -27.07 18.30 11.72
N GLY A 276 -26.66 18.57 10.49
CA GLY A 276 -25.31 19.08 10.19
C GLY A 276 -24.20 18.01 10.15
N PHE A 277 -23.00 18.39 10.60
CA PHE A 277 -21.79 17.55 10.54
C PHE A 277 -21.92 16.16 11.21
N PRO A 278 -22.57 16.00 12.39
CA PRO A 278 -22.73 14.69 13.02
C PRO A 278 -23.48 13.68 12.15
N ALA A 279 -24.45 14.13 11.35
CA ALA A 279 -25.17 13.26 10.41
C ALA A 279 -24.26 12.78 9.26
N LEU A 280 -23.43 13.68 8.72
CA LEU A 280 -22.44 13.35 7.70
C LEU A 280 -21.39 12.37 8.24
N TYR A 281 -20.87 12.63 9.43
CA TYR A 281 -19.95 11.74 10.11
C TYR A 281 -20.57 10.36 10.36
N ALA A 282 -21.83 10.30 10.83
CA ALA A 282 -22.54 9.04 11.03
C ALA A 282 -22.74 8.27 9.72
N LEU A 283 -23.07 8.97 8.62
CA LEU A 283 -23.19 8.39 7.29
C LEU A 283 -21.87 7.77 6.83
N GLU A 284 -20.75 8.47 6.94
CA GLU A 284 -19.43 7.95 6.57
C GLU A 284 -19.00 6.79 7.49
N ARG A 285 -19.20 6.93 8.80
CA ARG A 285 -18.87 5.90 9.79
C ARG A 285 -19.70 4.63 9.65
N SER A 286 -20.93 4.72 9.16
CA SER A 286 -21.82 3.56 8.97
C SER A 286 -21.17 2.49 8.08
N ARG A 287 -20.30 2.89 7.14
CA ARG A 287 -19.59 2.01 6.22
C ARG A 287 -18.53 1.19 6.95
N PHE A 288 -17.69 1.85 7.75
CA PHE A 288 -16.68 1.16 8.56
C PHE A 288 -17.32 0.24 9.58
N ARG A 289 -18.49 0.61 10.13
CA ARG A 289 -19.27 -0.30 10.97
C ARG A 289 -19.74 -1.52 10.21
N HIS A 290 -20.22 -1.37 8.96
CA HIS A 290 -20.60 -2.51 8.14
C HIS A 290 -19.40 -3.44 7.88
N PHE A 291 -18.23 -2.89 7.51
CA PHE A 291 -17.01 -3.69 7.35
C PHE A 291 -16.59 -4.39 8.65
N ALA A 292 -16.60 -3.67 9.78
CA ALA A 292 -16.29 -4.24 11.10
C ALA A 292 -17.30 -5.33 11.53
N SER A 293 -18.54 -5.29 11.03
CA SER A 293 -19.55 -6.32 11.34
C SER A 293 -19.34 -7.64 10.59
N MET A 294 -18.54 -7.65 9.53
CA MET A 294 -18.28 -8.86 8.74
C MET A 294 -17.56 -9.93 9.59
N LYS A 295 -18.04 -11.18 9.55
CA LYS A 295 -17.49 -12.28 10.37
C LYS A 295 -15.99 -12.48 10.15
N ALA A 296 -15.53 -12.45 8.90
CA ALA A 296 -14.10 -12.59 8.58
C ALA A 296 -13.25 -11.48 9.22
N VAL A 297 -13.72 -10.23 9.17
CA VAL A 297 -13.01 -9.08 9.78
C VAL A 297 -12.96 -9.24 11.30
N ARG A 298 -14.05 -9.66 11.94
CA ARG A 298 -14.08 -9.93 13.39
C ARG A 298 -13.12 -11.06 13.80
N ILE A 299 -13.05 -12.13 13.02
CA ILE A 299 -12.13 -13.24 13.29
C ILE A 299 -10.67 -12.78 13.15
N VAL A 300 -10.35 -12.08 12.06
CA VAL A 300 -8.98 -11.56 11.83
C VAL A 300 -8.58 -10.58 12.93
N TYR A 301 -9.47 -9.65 13.28
CA TYR A 301 -9.21 -8.69 14.35
C TYR A 301 -9.08 -9.38 15.72
N GLY A 302 -9.97 -10.33 16.03
CA GLY A 302 -9.88 -11.11 17.27
C GLY A 302 -8.58 -11.92 17.37
N ALA A 303 -8.15 -12.54 16.27
CA ALA A 303 -6.87 -13.24 16.19
C ALA A 303 -5.69 -12.28 16.40
N LEU A 304 -5.73 -11.09 15.80
CA LEU A 304 -4.72 -10.05 16.02
C LEU A 304 -4.66 -9.62 17.49
N LEU A 305 -5.80 -9.39 18.14
CA LEU A 305 -5.84 -9.07 19.57
C LEU A 305 -5.27 -10.19 20.44
N ALA A 306 -5.61 -11.45 20.14
CA ALA A 306 -5.06 -12.59 20.86
C ALA A 306 -3.53 -12.70 20.67
N LEU A 307 -3.04 -12.54 19.45
CA LEU A 307 -1.60 -12.53 19.16
C LEU A 307 -0.87 -11.38 19.86
N LEU A 308 -1.48 -10.19 19.92
CA LEU A 308 -0.91 -9.06 20.63
C LEU A 308 -0.93 -9.25 22.15
N ALA A 309 -1.95 -9.90 22.70
CA ALA A 309 -1.98 -10.25 24.13
C ALA A 309 -0.90 -11.30 24.46
N ILE A 310 -0.73 -12.33 23.63
CA ILE A 310 0.35 -13.31 23.76
C ILE A 310 1.71 -12.62 23.61
N GLY A 311 1.87 -11.76 22.60
CA GLY A 311 3.07 -10.97 22.38
C GLY A 311 3.38 -10.06 23.57
N GLY A 312 2.36 -9.40 24.13
CA GLY A 312 2.47 -8.63 25.37
C GLY A 312 2.94 -9.49 26.53
N PHE A 313 2.39 -10.69 26.70
CA PHE A 313 2.78 -11.60 27.78
C PHE A 313 4.22 -12.11 27.67
N PHE A 314 4.77 -12.32 26.46
CA PHE A 314 6.13 -12.86 26.31
C PHE A 314 7.18 -11.77 26.11
N LEU A 315 6.86 -10.70 25.38
CA LEU A 315 7.82 -9.69 24.94
C LEU A 315 7.96 -8.52 25.92
N SER A 316 7.05 -8.35 26.88
CA SER A 316 7.16 -7.28 27.88
C SER A 316 8.38 -7.42 28.80
N MET A 317 9.05 -8.59 28.85
CA MET A 317 10.30 -8.73 29.62
C MET A 317 11.49 -8.03 28.93
N TYR A 318 11.40 -7.76 27.64
CA TYR A 318 12.49 -7.21 26.84
C TYR A 318 12.06 -5.85 26.27
N ARG A 319 12.64 -4.75 26.81
CA ARG A 319 12.32 -3.37 26.42
C ARG A 319 12.41 -3.15 24.89
N ASP A 320 13.46 -3.67 24.26
CA ASP A 320 13.69 -3.52 22.83
C ASP A 320 12.63 -4.26 21.99
N SER A 321 12.28 -5.48 22.38
CA SER A 321 11.25 -6.25 21.68
C SER A 321 9.85 -5.66 21.84
N MET A 322 9.54 -5.11 23.02
CA MET A 322 8.29 -4.39 23.26
C MET A 322 8.19 -3.14 22.37
N THR A 323 9.23 -2.30 22.37
CA THR A 323 9.23 -1.05 21.60
C THR A 323 9.17 -1.32 20.09
N ALA A 324 9.87 -2.34 19.59
CA ALA A 324 9.82 -2.78 18.21
C ALA A 324 8.41 -3.26 17.79
N LEU A 325 7.72 -4.02 18.65
CA LEU A 325 6.35 -4.47 18.39
C LEU A 325 5.36 -3.28 18.34
N LEU A 326 5.46 -2.36 19.31
CA LEU A 326 4.62 -1.17 19.36
C LEU A 326 4.85 -0.24 18.15
N GLN A 327 6.10 -0.04 17.75
CA GLN A 327 6.42 0.71 16.53
C GLN A 327 5.82 0.04 15.30
N SER A 328 6.00 -1.28 15.15
CA SER A 328 5.43 -2.05 14.03
C SER A 328 3.91 -1.88 13.96
N LEU A 329 3.22 -1.89 15.10
CA LEU A 329 1.80 -1.61 15.20
C LEU A 329 1.47 -0.18 14.70
N PHE A 330 2.16 0.84 15.22
CA PHE A 330 1.91 2.23 14.84
C PHE A 330 2.20 2.52 13.36
N ILE A 331 3.20 1.88 12.77
CA ILE A 331 3.51 1.98 11.33
C ILE A 331 2.31 1.54 10.49
N VAL A 332 1.66 0.43 10.84
CA VAL A 332 0.47 -0.04 10.11
C VAL A 332 -0.63 1.03 10.15
N PHE A 333 -0.84 1.66 11.32
CA PHE A 333 -1.88 2.67 11.48
C PHE A 333 -1.51 4.06 10.94
N PHE A 334 -0.22 4.34 10.76
CA PHE A 334 0.27 5.50 10.01
C PHE A 334 -0.06 5.35 8.52
N VAL A 335 0.21 4.16 7.95
CA VAL A 335 0.13 3.92 6.50
C VAL A 335 -1.30 3.63 6.06
N VAL A 336 -2.05 2.76 6.73
CA VAL A 336 -3.34 2.19 6.26
C VAL A 336 -4.47 3.20 6.01
N PRO A 337 -4.69 4.27 6.82
CA PRO A 337 -5.76 5.25 6.58
C PRO A 337 -5.68 5.92 5.20
N ILE A 338 -4.48 6.10 4.68
CA ILE A 338 -4.19 6.86 3.46
C ILE A 338 -4.66 6.14 2.18
N PRO A 339 -4.26 4.88 1.90
CA PRO A 339 -4.80 4.12 0.78
C PRO A 339 -6.30 3.85 0.95
N ILE A 340 -6.82 3.72 2.17
CA ILE A 340 -8.28 3.61 2.39
C ILE A 340 -9.00 4.86 1.86
N LEU A 341 -8.51 6.05 2.18
CA LEU A 341 -9.12 7.30 1.70
C LEU A 341 -9.05 7.42 0.18
N GLY A 342 -7.88 7.14 -0.41
CA GLY A 342 -7.69 7.20 -1.87
C GLY A 342 -8.59 6.20 -2.62
N THR A 343 -8.60 4.95 -2.18
CA THR A 343 -9.41 3.88 -2.78
C THR A 343 -10.91 4.13 -2.62
N LEU A 344 -11.37 4.63 -1.47
CA LEU A 344 -12.76 5.00 -1.27
C LEU A 344 -13.22 6.08 -2.25
N ASN A 345 -12.43 7.13 -2.44
CA ASN A 345 -12.78 8.21 -3.36
C ASN A 345 -12.89 7.70 -4.81
N GLN A 346 -11.90 6.92 -5.25
CA GLN A 346 -11.88 6.35 -6.61
C GLN A 346 -13.03 5.37 -6.84
N HIS A 347 -13.25 4.43 -5.91
CA HIS A 347 -14.31 3.44 -6.01
C HIS A 347 -15.70 4.08 -6.03
N GLU A 348 -15.91 5.14 -5.25
CA GLU A 348 -17.17 5.86 -5.23
C GLU A 348 -17.42 6.69 -6.48
N ALA A 349 -16.38 7.23 -7.10
CA ALA A 349 -16.48 7.86 -8.40
C ALA A 349 -16.95 6.87 -9.46
N ASN A 350 -16.32 5.68 -9.51
CA ASN A 350 -16.69 4.62 -10.44
C ASN A 350 -18.12 4.09 -10.22
N LYS A 351 -18.64 4.16 -8.99
CA LYS A 351 -20.01 3.76 -8.65
C LYS A 351 -21.04 4.89 -8.70
N ARG A 352 -20.67 6.09 -9.20
CA ARG A 352 -21.52 7.30 -9.20
C ARG A 352 -22.05 7.73 -7.82
N ARG A 353 -21.51 7.16 -6.75
CA ARG A 353 -21.86 7.55 -5.39
C ARG A 353 -21.23 8.89 -5.03
N LEU A 354 -20.04 9.15 -5.57
CA LEU A 354 -19.38 10.43 -5.40
C LEU A 354 -20.22 11.58 -5.99
N ASP A 355 -20.93 11.36 -7.10
CA ASP A 355 -21.88 12.34 -7.66
C ASP A 355 -22.94 12.72 -6.63
N TRP A 356 -23.66 11.72 -6.11
CA TRP A 356 -24.67 11.92 -5.06
C TRP A 356 -24.10 12.60 -3.81
N TRP A 357 -22.91 12.17 -3.39
CA TRP A 357 -22.25 12.70 -2.20
C TRP A 357 -21.85 14.18 -2.36
N LEU A 358 -21.41 14.58 -3.56
CA LEU A 358 -21.10 15.97 -3.88
C LEU A 358 -22.35 16.86 -4.03
N CYS A 359 -23.52 16.27 -4.27
CA CYS A 359 -24.81 16.98 -4.30
C CYS A 359 -25.40 17.24 -2.91
N LEU A 360 -24.78 16.74 -1.83
CA LEU A 360 -25.23 17.05 -0.48
C LEU A 360 -25.12 18.56 -0.22
N PRO A 361 -26.07 19.16 0.55
CA PRO A 361 -26.13 20.61 0.78
C PRO A 361 -25.09 21.08 1.81
N TYR A 362 -23.82 20.71 1.59
CA TYR A 362 -22.69 21.04 2.45
C TYR A 362 -21.47 21.43 1.62
N GLY A 363 -20.62 22.28 2.18
CA GLY A 363 -19.34 22.61 1.57
C GLY A 363 -18.48 21.34 1.37
N ARG A 364 -17.74 21.28 0.26
CA ARG A 364 -16.86 20.14 -0.06
C ARG A 364 -15.80 19.89 1.03
N THR A 365 -15.35 20.94 1.69
CA THR A 365 -14.44 20.86 2.85
C THR A 365 -15.07 20.12 4.02
N THR A 366 -16.32 20.43 4.35
CA THR A 366 -17.10 19.78 5.41
C THR A 366 -17.34 18.30 5.09
N LEU A 367 -17.70 18.00 3.84
CA LEU A 367 -17.89 16.64 3.37
C LEU A 367 -16.60 15.82 3.49
N LEU A 368 -15.48 16.36 3.00
CA LEU A 368 -14.17 15.71 3.08
C LEU A 368 -13.71 15.53 4.53
N TRP A 369 -13.97 16.50 5.41
CA TRP A 369 -13.68 16.38 6.83
C TRP A 369 -14.46 15.24 7.47
N ALA A 370 -15.76 15.12 7.18
CA ALA A 370 -16.59 14.05 7.73
C ALA A 370 -16.03 12.65 7.37
N ARG A 371 -15.54 12.50 6.14
CA ARG A 371 -14.87 11.27 5.66
C ARG A 371 -13.56 11.02 6.39
N LEU A 372 -12.70 12.04 6.46
CA LEU A 372 -11.39 11.94 7.10
C LEU A 372 -11.54 11.61 8.60
N SER A 373 -12.47 12.26 9.31
CA SER A 373 -12.79 11.94 10.70
C SER A 373 -13.37 10.54 10.87
N ALA A 374 -14.19 10.05 9.94
CA ALA A 374 -14.73 8.69 10.00
C ALA A 374 -13.63 7.62 9.87
N VAL A 375 -12.66 7.81 8.97
CA VAL A 375 -11.50 6.92 8.82
C VAL A 375 -10.63 6.95 10.08
N TRP A 376 -10.19 8.13 10.52
CA TRP A 376 -9.28 8.26 11.66
C TRP A 376 -9.92 7.82 12.98
N SER A 377 -11.19 8.14 13.22
CA SER A 377 -11.88 7.63 14.42
C SER A 377 -12.07 6.11 14.41
N SER A 378 -12.12 5.48 13.22
CA SER A 378 -12.15 4.02 13.12
C SER A 378 -10.75 3.43 13.35
N ALA A 379 -9.71 4.01 12.75
CA ALA A 379 -8.32 3.62 12.98
C ALA A 379 -7.92 3.73 14.46
N LEU A 380 -8.23 4.86 15.11
CA LEU A 380 -7.95 5.08 16.53
C LEU A 380 -8.62 4.05 17.44
N ARG A 381 -9.85 3.61 17.13
CA ARG A 381 -10.51 2.54 17.90
C ARG A 381 -9.79 1.20 17.77
N TRP A 382 -9.30 0.89 16.58
CA TRP A 382 -8.58 -0.35 16.32
C TRP A 382 -7.20 -0.32 17.00
N ILE A 383 -6.50 0.81 16.93
CA ILE A 383 -5.25 1.04 17.68
C ILE A 383 -5.49 0.88 19.17
N ALA A 384 -6.51 1.55 19.70
CA ALA A 384 -6.84 1.47 21.13
C ALA A 384 -7.11 0.03 21.55
N GLY A 385 -7.89 -0.73 20.77
CA GLY A 385 -8.11 -2.15 21.04
C GLY A 385 -6.82 -2.98 21.02
N CYS A 386 -5.97 -2.77 20.02
CA CYS A 386 -4.66 -3.45 19.92
C CYS A 386 -3.75 -3.13 21.10
N LEU A 387 -3.66 -1.85 21.50
CA LEU A 387 -2.90 -1.42 22.66
C LEU A 387 -3.47 -2.02 23.94
N THR A 388 -4.79 -2.00 24.14
CA THR A 388 -5.41 -2.61 25.33
C THR A 388 -5.15 -4.12 25.41
N ALA A 389 -5.15 -4.83 24.29
CA ALA A 389 -4.83 -6.26 24.28
C ALA A 389 -3.35 -6.51 24.61
N PHE A 390 -2.44 -5.72 24.06
CA PHE A 390 -1.02 -5.79 24.38
C PHE A 390 -0.77 -5.54 25.87
N TYR A 391 -1.32 -4.46 26.42
CA TYR A 391 -1.17 -4.13 27.85
C TYR A 391 -1.87 -5.15 28.77
N ALA A 392 -2.98 -5.75 28.35
CA ALA A 392 -3.59 -6.84 29.10
C ALA A 392 -2.67 -8.07 29.19
N GLY A 393 -1.94 -8.38 28.11
CA GLY A 393 -0.92 -9.43 28.09
C GLY A 393 0.25 -9.13 29.01
N ALA A 394 0.80 -7.91 28.93
CA ALA A 394 1.88 -7.46 29.81
C ALA A 394 1.46 -7.50 31.29
N PHE A 395 0.26 -7.02 31.60
CA PHE A 395 -0.29 -7.06 32.96
C PHE A 395 -0.50 -8.50 33.47
N ALA A 396 -0.96 -9.41 32.61
CA ALA A 396 -1.10 -10.83 32.97
C ALA A 396 0.25 -11.50 33.29
N GLN A 397 1.32 -11.09 32.60
CA GLN A 397 2.67 -11.54 32.89
C GLN A 397 3.15 -11.04 34.26
N GLU A 398 2.92 -9.77 34.58
CA GLU A 398 3.26 -9.19 35.88
C GLU A 398 2.58 -9.95 37.03
N LEU A 399 1.28 -10.25 36.88
CA LEU A 399 0.53 -11.07 37.84
C LEU A 399 1.10 -12.48 37.99
N ALA A 400 1.55 -13.10 36.89
CA ALA A 400 2.07 -14.46 36.91
C ALA A 400 3.47 -14.56 37.53
N LEU A 401 4.34 -13.55 37.33
CA LEU A 401 5.72 -13.58 37.80
C LEU A 401 5.93 -12.90 39.16
N GLY A 402 4.96 -12.13 39.65
CA GLY A 402 5.02 -11.45 40.95
C GLY A 402 6.15 -10.42 41.05
N ARG A 403 6.74 -10.01 39.93
CA ARG A 403 7.82 -9.03 39.85
C ARG A 403 7.29 -7.76 39.22
N TRP A 404 7.15 -6.73 40.03
CA TRP A 404 6.81 -5.38 39.59
C TRP A 404 8.10 -4.63 39.27
N ASP A 405 8.55 -4.68 38.03
CA ASP A 405 9.75 -3.93 37.63
C ASP A 405 9.36 -2.47 37.31
N PRO A 406 9.73 -1.44 38.09
CA PRO A 406 9.34 -0.05 37.86
C PRO A 406 9.77 0.54 36.50
N SER A 407 10.56 -0.18 35.69
CA SER A 407 10.93 0.19 34.32
C SER A 407 9.74 0.43 33.37
N TRP A 408 8.54 -0.15 33.63
CA TRP A 408 7.32 0.14 32.84
C TRP A 408 6.84 1.59 32.94
N ARG A 409 7.16 2.30 34.04
CA ARG A 409 6.87 3.75 34.21
C ARG A 409 7.84 4.63 33.42
N LEU A 410 9.03 4.14 33.09
CA LEU A 410 10.15 4.94 32.60
C LEU A 410 10.10 5.29 31.11
N ASP A 411 9.11 4.83 30.35
CA ASP A 411 8.95 5.21 28.94
C ASP A 411 7.55 5.74 28.60
N GLY A 412 6.78 6.21 29.58
CA GLY A 412 5.53 6.93 29.28
C GLY A 412 5.73 8.10 28.31
N VAL A 413 6.89 8.77 28.42
CA VAL A 413 7.32 9.83 27.49
C VAL A 413 7.64 9.26 26.11
N LEU A 414 8.41 8.16 26.01
CA LEU A 414 8.71 7.50 24.74
C LEU A 414 7.44 7.00 24.05
N LEU A 415 6.53 6.36 24.79
CA LEU A 415 5.25 5.90 24.28
C LEU A 415 4.39 7.07 23.78
N ALA A 416 4.26 8.14 24.59
CA ALA A 416 3.52 9.33 24.18
C ALA A 416 4.14 9.96 22.94
N TYR A 417 5.46 10.03 22.87
CA TYR A 417 6.20 10.52 21.72
C TYR A 417 5.94 9.66 20.47
N LEU A 418 6.04 8.33 20.56
CA LEU A 418 5.72 7.40 19.47
C LEU A 418 4.28 7.58 18.98
N VAL A 419 3.32 7.60 19.90
CA VAL A 419 1.89 7.80 19.59
C VAL A 419 1.70 9.12 18.86
N LEU A 420 2.28 10.22 19.35
CA LEU A 420 2.15 11.53 18.73
C LEU A 420 2.81 11.58 17.36
N VAL A 421 4.05 11.12 17.22
CA VAL A 421 4.79 11.11 15.96
C VAL A 421 4.03 10.35 14.88
N TYR A 422 3.58 9.12 15.19
CA TYR A 422 2.89 8.30 14.21
C TYR A 422 1.46 8.79 13.93
N LEU A 423 0.69 9.20 14.94
CA LEU A 423 -0.68 9.68 14.70
C LEU A 423 -0.70 11.04 13.99
N VAL A 424 0.07 12.01 14.46
CA VAL A 424 0.11 13.35 13.87
C VAL A 424 0.75 13.30 12.49
N GLY A 425 1.87 12.59 12.35
CA GLY A 425 2.52 12.41 11.06
C GLY A 425 1.61 11.73 10.02
N GLY A 426 0.94 10.64 10.41
CA GLY A 426 0.00 9.94 9.54
C GLY A 426 -1.22 10.80 9.18
N PHE A 427 -1.73 11.58 10.13
CA PHE A 427 -2.86 12.49 9.91
C PHE A 427 -2.50 13.64 8.97
N LEU A 428 -1.36 14.30 9.18
CA LEU A 428 -0.85 15.35 8.30
C LEU A 428 -0.67 14.80 6.88
N LEU A 429 -0.03 13.64 6.75
CA LEU A 429 0.19 13.01 5.47
C LEU A 429 -1.12 12.60 4.78
N SER A 430 -2.12 12.13 5.55
CA SER A 430 -3.47 11.86 5.03
C SER A 430 -4.13 13.10 4.44
N CYS A 431 -3.97 14.24 5.10
CA CYS A 431 -4.49 15.53 4.62
C CYS A 431 -3.78 15.99 3.35
N ILE A 432 -2.45 15.89 3.31
CA ILE A 432 -1.64 16.20 2.12
C ILE A 432 -2.10 15.34 0.94
N MET A 433 -2.28 14.03 1.15
CA MET A 433 -2.71 13.07 0.14
C MET A 433 -4.12 13.32 -0.39
N GLN A 434 -5.00 14.00 0.35
CA GLN A 434 -6.31 14.41 -0.20
C GLN A 434 -6.18 15.35 -1.40
N GLY A 435 -5.04 16.01 -1.60
CA GLY A 435 -4.79 16.87 -2.76
C GLY A 435 -4.55 16.11 -4.08
N GLN A 436 -4.42 14.78 -4.04
CA GLN A 436 -4.22 13.92 -5.22
C GLN A 436 -5.16 14.19 -6.40
N PRO A 437 -6.45 14.53 -6.26
CA PRO A 437 -7.35 14.76 -7.41
C PRO A 437 -6.85 15.82 -8.36
N TYR A 438 -6.08 16.79 -7.86
CA TYR A 438 -5.50 17.85 -8.67
C TYR A 438 -4.50 17.34 -9.70
N SER A 439 -3.90 16.16 -9.47
CA SER A 439 -3.06 15.46 -10.44
C SER A 439 -3.80 15.10 -11.74
N PHE A 440 -5.13 15.02 -11.73
CA PHE A 440 -5.92 14.79 -12.95
C PHE A 440 -6.12 16.06 -13.78
N ARG A 441 -5.92 17.25 -13.20
CA ARG A 441 -6.01 18.53 -13.91
C ARG A 441 -4.66 18.97 -14.47
N SER A 442 -3.58 18.78 -13.72
CA SER A 442 -2.25 19.25 -14.09
C SER A 442 -1.25 18.10 -14.11
N ARG A 443 -0.51 17.96 -15.22
CA ARG A 443 0.60 17.00 -15.31
C ARG A 443 1.67 17.28 -14.26
N LEU A 444 1.94 18.55 -13.96
CA LEU A 444 2.92 18.93 -12.93
C LEU A 444 2.46 18.45 -11.55
N ALA A 445 1.16 18.49 -11.26
CA ALA A 445 0.63 17.93 -10.03
C ALA A 445 0.79 16.39 -9.99
N THR A 446 0.66 15.69 -11.13
CA THR A 446 1.02 14.26 -11.20
C THR A 446 2.48 14.03 -10.80
N TRP A 447 3.41 14.81 -11.35
CA TRP A 447 4.83 14.72 -11.02
C TRP A 447 5.16 14.98 -9.56
N VAL A 448 4.33 15.78 -8.86
CA VAL A 448 4.51 16.05 -7.42
C VAL A 448 3.83 14.98 -6.56
N TYR A 449 2.59 14.62 -6.86
CA TYR A 449 1.83 13.67 -6.04
C TYR A 449 2.30 12.22 -6.19
N THR A 450 2.79 11.82 -7.36
CA THR A 450 3.34 10.48 -7.57
C THR A 450 4.51 10.16 -6.62
N PRO A 451 5.61 10.93 -6.56
CA PRO A 451 6.68 10.68 -5.61
C PRO A 451 6.21 10.85 -4.16
N LEU A 452 5.25 11.73 -3.89
CA LEU A 452 4.70 11.90 -2.54
C LEU A 452 3.87 10.68 -2.08
N THR A 453 3.18 10.00 -3.00
CA THR A 453 2.52 8.71 -2.74
C THR A 453 3.54 7.59 -2.57
N PHE A 454 4.69 7.63 -3.23
CA PHE A 454 5.77 6.71 -2.92
C PHE A 454 6.34 7.00 -1.52
N LEU A 455 6.64 8.27 -1.22
CA LEU A 455 7.17 8.74 0.06
C LEU A 455 6.32 8.29 1.25
N LEU A 456 5.01 8.14 1.08
CA LEU A 456 4.12 7.51 2.07
C LEU A 456 4.64 6.18 2.61
N PHE A 457 5.16 5.32 1.74
CA PHE A 457 5.68 4.01 2.13
C PHE A 457 7.07 4.10 2.78
N PHE A 458 7.80 5.19 2.55
CA PHE A 458 9.12 5.46 3.15
C PHE A 458 9.04 6.30 4.42
N ALA A 459 7.95 7.03 4.64
CA ALA A 459 7.77 7.91 5.78
C ALA A 459 7.96 7.17 7.12
N PRO A 460 7.48 5.93 7.32
CA PRO A 460 7.81 5.14 8.51
C PRO A 460 9.30 4.92 8.72
N ILE A 461 10.06 4.64 7.65
CA ILE A 461 11.51 4.42 7.70
C ILE A 461 12.22 5.73 8.05
N ALA A 462 11.84 6.84 7.40
CA ALA A 462 12.39 8.15 7.73
C ALA A 462 12.08 8.54 9.19
N VAL A 463 10.87 8.24 9.68
CA VAL A 463 10.50 8.43 11.08
C VAL A 463 11.40 7.58 11.99
N ASN A 464 11.63 6.31 11.69
CA ASN A 464 12.50 5.47 12.51
C ASN A 464 13.96 5.94 12.48
N ASN A 465 14.49 6.28 11.30
CA ASN A 465 15.89 6.68 11.16
C ASN A 465 16.16 8.07 11.74
N TRP A 466 15.19 8.99 11.74
CA TRP A 466 15.42 10.40 12.10
C TRP A 466 14.71 10.85 13.38
N LEU A 467 13.56 10.27 13.72
CA LEU A 467 12.78 10.65 14.91
C LEU A 467 12.86 9.61 16.02
N VAL A 468 13.01 8.33 15.69
CA VAL A 468 12.96 7.19 16.63
C VAL A 468 14.23 6.34 16.52
N THR A 469 15.39 7.02 16.60
CA THR A 469 16.71 6.39 16.56
C THR A 469 16.95 5.47 17.75
N ASP A 470 17.90 4.54 17.66
CA ASP A 470 18.26 3.66 18.78
C ASP A 470 18.68 4.41 20.05
N ARG A 471 19.32 5.58 19.90
CA ARG A 471 19.60 6.48 21.04
C ARG A 471 18.34 6.89 21.80
N VAL A 472 17.25 7.20 21.08
CA VAL A 472 15.98 7.57 21.69
C VAL A 472 15.34 6.38 22.42
N ARG A 473 15.60 5.15 21.96
CA ARG A 473 15.12 3.92 22.60
C ARG A 473 15.90 3.58 23.87
N LEU A 474 17.21 3.81 23.85
CA LEU A 474 18.11 3.49 24.97
C LEU A 474 18.09 4.58 26.04
N GLU A 475 18.28 5.84 25.61
CA GLU A 475 18.53 7.01 26.47
C GLU A 475 17.25 7.83 26.76
N GLY A 476 16.15 7.56 26.06
CA GLY A 476 14.88 8.28 26.18
C GLY A 476 14.77 9.45 25.19
N VAL A 477 13.67 10.22 25.28
CA VAL A 477 13.37 11.29 24.32
C VAL A 477 13.97 12.62 24.77
N ASP A 478 15.06 13.02 24.12
CA ASP A 478 15.75 14.29 24.32
C ASP A 478 14.95 15.50 23.77
N PRO A 479 15.09 16.71 24.37
CA PRO A 479 14.33 17.90 23.95
C PRO A 479 14.51 18.28 22.49
N TYR A 480 15.70 18.00 21.91
CA TYR A 480 15.97 18.22 20.50
C TYR A 480 15.02 17.43 19.58
N ARG A 481 14.65 16.20 19.96
CA ARG A 481 13.72 15.34 19.19
C ARG A 481 12.31 15.91 19.20
N TRP A 482 11.86 16.45 20.34
CA TRP A 482 10.61 17.20 20.41
C TRP A 482 10.65 18.45 19.52
N GLY A 483 11.78 19.15 19.47
CA GLY A 483 11.99 20.27 18.55
C GLY A 483 11.89 19.87 17.08
N LEU A 484 12.51 18.75 16.70
CA LEU A 484 12.46 18.23 15.33
C LEU A 484 11.06 17.78 14.94
N PHE A 485 10.35 17.09 15.83
CA PHE A 485 8.93 16.77 15.65
C PHE A 485 8.07 18.05 15.53
N GLY A 486 8.31 19.04 16.38
CA GLY A 486 7.65 20.34 16.33
C GLY A 486 7.87 21.05 14.99
N LEU A 487 9.09 20.99 14.43
CA LEU A 487 9.40 21.53 13.11
C LEU A 487 8.62 20.81 12.00
N ILE A 488 8.53 19.47 12.07
CA ILE A 488 7.74 18.68 11.12
C ILE A 488 6.26 19.06 11.20
N VAL A 489 5.72 19.27 12.40
CA VAL A 489 4.33 19.74 12.57
C VAL A 489 4.16 21.16 12.03
N LEU A 490 5.11 22.06 12.30
CA LEU A 490 5.07 23.45 11.86
C LEU A 490 5.09 23.56 10.33
N VAL A 491 5.93 22.79 9.65
CA VAL A 491 6.04 22.77 8.17
C VAL A 491 4.95 21.90 7.54
N GLY A 492 4.62 20.77 8.16
CA GLY A 492 3.65 19.80 7.67
C GLY A 492 2.21 20.29 7.75
N SER A 493 1.85 21.07 8.77
CA SER A 493 0.49 21.62 8.95
C SER A 493 0.02 22.53 7.81
N PRO A 494 0.78 23.56 7.36
CA PRO A 494 0.37 24.38 6.24
C PRO A 494 0.28 23.58 4.93
N LEU A 495 1.19 22.63 4.71
CA LEU A 495 1.13 21.71 3.56
C LEU A 495 -0.11 20.81 3.62
N ALA A 496 -0.43 20.26 4.79
CA ALA A 496 -1.61 19.46 5.03
C ALA A 496 -2.89 20.24 4.79
N TYR A 497 -2.97 21.48 5.29
CA TYR A 497 -4.10 22.36 5.05
C TYR A 497 -4.25 22.70 3.56
N ALA A 498 -3.16 23.03 2.87
CA ALA A 498 -3.16 23.32 1.44
C ALA A 498 -3.58 22.10 0.62
N GLY A 499 -3.04 20.92 0.92
CA GLY A 499 -3.40 19.65 0.30
C GLY A 499 -4.87 19.30 0.51
N PHE A 500 -5.37 19.44 1.74
CA PHE A 500 -6.76 19.20 2.08
C PHE A 500 -7.72 20.15 1.35
N ARG A 501 -7.43 21.45 1.33
CA ARG A 501 -8.24 22.46 0.63
C ARG A 501 -8.23 22.24 -0.87
N THR A 502 -7.07 21.88 -1.43
CA THR A 502 -6.93 21.52 -2.85
C THR A 502 -7.76 20.28 -3.16
N GLY A 503 -7.69 19.25 -2.31
CA GLY A 503 -8.51 18.04 -2.40
C GLY A 503 -10.00 18.34 -2.42
N ALA A 504 -10.49 19.12 -1.46
CA ALA A 504 -11.89 19.50 -1.37
C ALA A 504 -12.36 20.29 -2.61
N LYS A 505 -11.56 21.24 -3.11
CA LYS A 505 -11.90 22.02 -4.31
C LYS A 505 -12.01 21.13 -5.54
N TRP A 506 -11.06 20.20 -5.71
CA TRP A 506 -10.89 19.40 -6.92
C TRP A 506 -11.42 17.97 -6.84
N MET A 507 -12.17 17.63 -5.79
CA MET A 507 -12.71 16.27 -5.59
C MET A 507 -13.57 15.77 -6.75
N HIS A 508 -14.29 16.68 -7.43
CA HIS A 508 -15.06 16.38 -8.64
C HIS A 508 -14.21 15.84 -9.81
N LEU A 509 -12.88 16.06 -9.82
CA LEU A 509 -12.01 15.52 -10.86
C LEU A 509 -11.91 13.99 -10.82
N TYR A 510 -12.20 13.35 -9.69
CA TYR A 510 -12.35 11.89 -9.65
C TYR A 510 -13.46 11.41 -10.60
N LEU A 511 -14.52 12.19 -10.75
CA LEU A 511 -15.62 11.89 -11.69
C LEU A 511 -15.17 12.04 -13.14
N LEU A 512 -14.34 13.05 -13.43
CA LEU A 512 -13.81 13.32 -14.77
C LEU A 512 -12.72 12.31 -15.19
N ASN A 513 -12.06 11.68 -14.23
CA ASN A 513 -11.10 10.61 -14.46
C ASN A 513 -11.77 9.22 -14.50
N THR A 514 -13.10 9.15 -14.44
CA THR A 514 -13.80 7.92 -14.80
C THR A 514 -13.64 7.67 -16.29
N SER A 515 -13.45 6.41 -16.67
CA SER A 515 -13.28 6.03 -18.07
C SER A 515 -14.50 6.42 -18.94
N ASP A 516 -15.71 6.50 -18.37
CA ASP A 516 -16.90 7.05 -19.04
C ASP A 516 -16.74 8.52 -19.44
N ALA A 517 -16.18 9.35 -18.55
CA ALA A 517 -15.99 10.78 -18.82
C ALA A 517 -14.86 11.04 -19.82
N VAL A 518 -13.78 10.25 -19.77
CA VAL A 518 -12.69 10.29 -20.77
C VAL A 518 -13.21 9.99 -22.17
N LEU A 519 -14.19 9.10 -22.31
CA LEU A 519 -14.80 8.76 -23.59
C LEU A 519 -15.73 9.82 -24.13
N ARG A 520 -16.57 10.42 -23.28
CA ARG A 520 -17.38 11.58 -23.71
C ARG A 520 -16.51 12.69 -24.27
N ARG A 521 -15.32 12.91 -23.70
CA ARG A 521 -14.33 13.87 -24.21
C ARG A 521 -13.62 13.45 -25.49
N ARG A 522 -13.46 12.15 -25.74
CA ARG A 522 -12.86 11.63 -26.98
C ARG A 522 -13.88 11.52 -28.12
N GLY A 523 -15.16 11.32 -27.79
CA GLY A 523 -16.27 11.28 -28.73
C GLY A 523 -16.87 12.65 -29.06
N ALA A 524 -16.81 13.60 -28.12
CA ALA A 524 -16.97 15.02 -28.45
C ALA A 524 -15.72 15.46 -29.21
N GLY A 525 -15.86 15.79 -30.49
CA GLY A 525 -14.77 16.25 -31.33
C GLY A 525 -14.06 17.50 -30.79
N PRO A 526 -13.03 18.01 -31.48
CA PRO A 526 -12.19 19.13 -31.02
C PRO A 526 -12.94 20.44 -30.73
N GLU A 527 -14.22 20.53 -31.12
CA GLU A 527 -15.09 21.69 -30.88
C GLU A 527 -15.93 21.61 -29.60
N GLY A 528 -15.91 20.48 -28.89
CA GLY A 528 -16.65 20.28 -27.64
C GLY A 528 -16.01 21.01 -26.45
N LYS A 529 -16.10 22.34 -26.42
CA LYS A 529 -15.92 23.11 -25.18
C LYS A 529 -16.96 22.61 -24.17
N ILE A 530 -16.48 22.07 -23.05
CA ILE A 530 -17.27 21.90 -21.81
C ILE A 530 -17.07 23.15 -20.97
#